data_AF-A0A6H2A604-F1
#
_entry.id   AF-A0A6H2A604-F1
#
_cell.length_a   1.000
_cell.length_b   1.000
_cell.length_c   1.000
_cell.angle_alpha   90.00
_cell.angle_beta   90.00
_cell.angle_gamma   90.00
#
_symmetry.space_group_name_H-M   'P 1'
#
loop_
_entity.id
_entity.type
_entity.pdbx_description
1 polymer ?
#
loop_
_entity_poly.entity_id
_entity_poly.type
_entity_poly.pdbx_seq_one_letter_code
_entity_poly.pdbx_strand_id
1 'polypeptide(L)' 'MIGLPEPYYETELGKLYHGDCLEILPTLEPVDLVLTDPPYGIGMDKGFEGFEGF' A
#
# COMPACT_ATOMS: atom_id res chain seq x y z
N MET A 1 -0.62 -7.17 -17.67
CA MET A 1 -1.36 -6.74 -16.46
C MET A 1 -1.63 -7.98 -15.64
N ILE A 2 -1.20 -7.96 -14.38
CA ILE A 2 -1.62 -8.96 -13.39
C ILE A 2 -2.99 -8.51 -12.85
N GLY A 3 -3.94 -9.43 -12.73
CA GLY A 3 -5.24 -9.16 -12.09
C GLY A 3 -5.09 -9.12 -10.57
N LEU A 4 -6.17 -8.79 -9.86
CA LEU A 4 -6.21 -8.84 -8.40
C LEU A 4 -5.79 -10.26 -7.93
N PRO A 5 -4.76 -10.39 -7.07
CA PRO A 5 -4.29 -11.69 -6.61
C PRO A 5 -5.32 -12.34 -5.69
N GLU A 6 -5.18 -13.65 -5.46
CA GLU A 6 -5.95 -14.33 -4.41
C GLU A 6 -5.59 -13.75 -3.03
N PRO A 7 -6.57 -13.59 -2.11
CA PRO A 7 -6.30 -13.15 -0.75
C PRO A 7 -5.35 -14.11 -0.03
N TYR A 8 -4.36 -13.56 0.67
CA TYR A 8 -3.49 -14.34 1.56
C TYR A 8 -4.23 -14.78 2.83
N TYR A 9 -5.16 -13.94 3.30
CA TYR A 9 -6.02 -14.24 4.44
C TYR A 9 -7.38 -13.57 4.24
N GLU A 10 -8.44 -14.23 4.67
CA GLU A 10 -9.81 -13.73 4.51
C GLU A 10 -10.64 -14.05 5.76
N THR A 11 -11.51 -13.10 6.10
CA THR A 11 -12.53 -13.21 7.14
C THR A 11 -13.84 -12.70 6.60
N GLU A 12 -14.93 -12.82 7.36
CA GLU A 12 -16.21 -12.20 7.02
C GLU A 12 -16.13 -10.67 6.86
N LEU A 13 -15.14 -10.02 7.48
CA LEU A 13 -15.00 -8.56 7.51
C LEU A 13 -14.02 -8.02 6.45
N GLY A 14 -13.27 -8.86 5.76
CA GLY A 14 -12.31 -8.38 4.77
C GLY A 14 -11.22 -9.37 4.36
N LYS A 15 -10.38 -8.88 3.45
CA LYS A 15 -9.32 -9.63 2.76
C LYS A 15 -7.98 -8.94 2.96
N LEU A 16 -6.95 -9.74 3.20
CA LEU A 16 -5.55 -9.32 3.23
C LEU A 16 -4.85 -9.84 1.98
N TYR A 17 -4.35 -8.93 1.15
CA TYR A 17 -3.52 -9.26 0.00
C TYR A 17 -2.04 -9.03 0.33
N HIS A 18 -1.18 -9.87 -0.22
CA HIS A 18 0.27 -9.76 -0.03
C HIS A 18 0.94 -9.42 -1.37
N GLY A 19 1.57 -8.24 -1.44
CA GLY A 19 2.33 -7.79 -2.61
C GLY A 19 2.66 -6.29 -2.56
N ASP A 20 3.27 -5.78 -3.63
CA ASP A 20 3.54 -4.35 -3.80
C ASP A 20 2.23 -3.58 -4.00
N CYS A 21 2.03 -2.51 -3.22
CA CYS A 21 0.81 -1.71 -3.31
C CYS A 21 0.69 -0.99 -4.66
N LEU A 22 1.80 -0.65 -5.33
CA LEU A 22 1.78 -0.03 -6.65
C LEU A 22 1.30 -0.98 -7.76
N GLU A 23 1.44 -2.29 -7.55
CA GLU A 23 0.93 -3.31 -8.45
C GLU A 23 -0.52 -3.70 -8.13
N ILE A 24 -0.88 -3.76 -6.83
CA ILE A 24 -2.21 -4.21 -6.38
C ILE A 24 -3.26 -3.09 -6.45
N LEU A 25 -2.95 -1.88 -5.97
CA LEU A 25 -3.93 -0.80 -5.85
C LEU A 25 -4.64 -0.48 -7.20
N PRO A 26 -3.96 -0.47 -8.36
CA PRO A 26 -4.63 -0.22 -9.65
C PRO A 26 -5.62 -1.31 -10.09
N THR A 27 -5.58 -2.48 -9.44
CA THR A 27 -6.46 -3.62 -9.76
C THR A 27 -7.73 -3.67 -8.92
N LEU A 28 -7.82 -2.84 -7.87
CA LEU A 28 -9.00 -2.75 -7.02
C LEU A 28 -10.11 -1.94 -7.71
N GLU A 29 -11.36 -2.30 -7.43
CA GLU A 29 -12.50 -1.45 -7.77
C GLU A 29 -12.43 -0.13 -6.98
N PRO A 30 -13.09 0.95 -7.46
CA PRO A 30 -13.15 2.21 -6.72
C PRO A 30 -13.63 2.02 -5.27
N VAL A 31 -12.97 2.72 -4.34
CA VAL A 31 -13.28 2.67 -2.90
C VAL A 31 -13.65 4.05 -2.38
N ASP A 32 -14.44 4.10 -1.31
CA ASP A 32 -14.84 5.34 -0.65
C ASP A 32 -13.72 5.98 0.18
N LEU A 33 -12.81 5.16 0.72
CA LEU A 33 -11.72 5.59 1.61
C LEU A 33 -10.45 4.80 1.33
N VAL A 34 -9.32 5.52 1.29
CA VAL A 34 -7.98 4.95 1.31
C VAL A 34 -7.31 5.41 2.60
N LEU A 35 -7.16 4.50 3.56
CA LEU A 35 -6.42 4.74 4.80
C LEU A 35 -5.02 4.15 4.65
N THR A 36 -3.99 5.00 4.69
CA THR A 36 -2.61 4.56 4.53
C THR A 36 -1.72 5.24 5.58
N ASP A 37 -0.72 4.49 6.03
CA ASP A 37 0.42 4.97 6.80
C ASP A 37 1.66 4.54 6.00
N PRO A 38 2.03 5.26 4.93
CA PRO A 38 3.14 4.86 4.08
C PRO A 38 4.44 4.82 4.92
N PRO A 39 5.46 4.08 4.47
CA PRO A 39 6.75 4.07 5.15
C PRO A 39 7.36 5.48 5.13
N TYR A 40 7.14 6.24 6.19
CA TYR A 40 7.77 7.53 6.39
C TYR A 40 9.26 7.30 6.68
N GLY A 41 10.12 7.95 5.91
CA GLY A 41 11.54 7.96 6.21
C GLY A 41 12.42 6.92 5.54
N ILE A 42 11.97 6.35 4.42
CA ILE A 42 12.88 5.62 3.53
C ILE A 42 14.05 6.56 3.15
N GLY A 43 15.28 6.21 3.53
CA GLY A 43 16.48 7.02 3.29
C GLY A 43 16.87 8.00 4.40
N MET A 44 16.19 7.99 5.55
CA MET A 44 16.53 8.82 6.73
C MET A 44 17.80 8.39 7.47
N ASP A 45 18.43 7.26 7.09
CA ASP A 45 19.73 6.82 7.63
C ASP A 45 20.88 7.80 7.32
N LYS A 46 20.67 8.77 6.42
CA LYS A 46 21.66 9.76 5.99
C LYS A 46 21.55 11.14 6.66
N GLY A 47 20.62 11.32 7.61
CA GLY A 47 20.44 12.58 8.34
C GLY A 47 19.36 13.50 7.76
N PHE A 48 18.82 14.38 8.61
CA PHE A 48 17.76 15.33 8.29
C PHE A 48 18.29 16.50 7.43
N GLU A 49 18.50 16.28 6.14
CA GLU A 49 18.57 17.37 5.16
C GLU A 49 17.51 17.13 4.08
N GLY A 50 16.51 18.02 4.02
CA GLY A 50 15.49 18.01 2.97
C GLY A 50 14.29 17.12 3.26
N PHE A 51 13.45 17.52 4.22
CA PHE A 51 12.08 17.03 4.30
C PHE A 51 11.25 17.77 3.25
N GLU A 52 11.21 17.27 2.02
CA GLU A 52 10.06 17.47 1.13
C GLU A 52 9.09 16.33 1.42
N GLY A 53 8.41 16.44 2.56
CA GLY A 53 7.27 15.57 2.84
C GLY A 53 6.23 15.83 1.77
N PHE A 54 5.99 14.82 0.93
CA PHE A 54 5.22 14.85 -0.31
C PHE A 54 5.88 15.63 -1.46
#